data_AF-A0A5J4QEJ9-F1
#
_entry.id   AF-A0A5J4QEJ9-F1
#
_cell.length_a   1.000
_cell.length_b   1.000
_cell.length_c   1.000
_cell.angle_alpha   90.00
_cell.angle_beta   90.00
_cell.angle_gamma   90.00
#
_symmetry.space_group_name_H-M   'P 1'
#
loop_
_entity.id
_entity.type
_entity.pdbx_description
1 polymer ?
#
loop_
_entity_poly.entity_id
_entity_poly.type
_entity_poly.pdbx_seq_one_letter_code
_entity_poly.pdbx_strand_id
1 'polypeptide(L)' 'ERYLTDKEVSEKLKVSRRTLQDYRNEGKISYCQLGGKILYRESDIEKMLEDNYFPAIE' A
#
# COMPACT_ATOMS: atom_id res chain seq x y z
N GLU A 1 -8.58 -4.31 -13.43
CA GLU A 1 -7.89 -4.02 -12.15
C GLU A 1 -6.45 -3.63 -12.43
N ARG A 2 -5.95 -2.57 -11.77
CA ARG A 2 -4.56 -2.10 -11.89
C ARG A 2 -3.76 -2.59 -10.69
N TYR A 3 -2.58 -3.14 -10.97
CA TYR A 3 -1.64 -3.60 -9.96
C TYR A 3 -0.46 -2.63 -9.88
N LEU A 4 -0.15 -2.19 -8.67
CA LEU A 4 0.94 -1.28 -8.37
C LEU A 4 2.15 -2.07 -7.88
N THR A 5 3.34 -1.59 -8.20
CA THR A 5 4.59 -2.14 -7.67
C THR A 5 4.99 -1.44 -6.38
N ASP A 6 6.00 -1.96 -5.67
CA ASP A 6 6.56 -1.31 -4.47
C ASP A 6 6.90 0.17 -4.71
N LYS A 7 7.47 0.48 -5.88
CA LYS A 7 7.84 1.85 -6.26
C LYS A 7 6.60 2.74 -6.40
N GLU A 8 5.61 2.29 -7.15
CA GLU A 8 4.36 3.04 -7.37
C GLU A 8 3.63 3.31 -6.04
N VAL A 9 3.53 2.29 -5.18
CA VAL A 9 2.88 2.45 -3.86
C VAL A 9 3.69 3.37 -2.94
N SER A 10 5.02 3.28 -2.99
CA SER A 10 5.93 4.16 -2.23
C SER A 10 5.74 5.62 -2.61
N GLU A 11 5.61 5.89 -3.91
CA GLU A 11 5.35 7.24 -4.44
C GLU A 11 3.93 7.71 -4.10
N LYS A 12 2.91 6.84 -4.23
CA LYS A 12 1.51 7.18 -3.93
C LYS A 12 1.28 7.50 -2.45
N LEU A 13 1.83 6.67 -1.56
CA LEU A 13 1.73 6.85 -0.10
C LEU A 13 2.76 7.86 0.45
N LYS A 14 3.71 8.32 -0.38
CA LYS A 14 4.88 9.13 0.03
C LYS A 14 5.65 8.52 1.21
N VAL A 15 5.74 7.20 1.25
CA VAL A 15 6.48 6.46 2.28
C VAL A 15 7.72 5.82 1.70
N SER A 16 8.73 5.63 2.54
CA SER A 16 9.93 4.88 2.16
C SER A 16 9.62 3.40 1.93
N ARG A 17 10.40 2.74 1.06
CA ARG A 17 10.30 1.28 0.85
C ARG A 17 10.44 0.48 2.15
N ARG A 18 11.19 1.00 3.13
CA ARG A 18 11.34 0.39 4.45
C ARG A 18 10.04 0.42 5.26
N THR A 19 9.30 1.51 5.19
CA THR A 19 7.96 1.64 5.78
C THR A 19 6.96 0.71 5.08
N LEU A 20 7.06 0.59 3.75
CA LEU A 20 6.26 -0.36 2.96
C LEU A 20 6.56 -1.83 3.29
N GLN A 21 7.80 -2.15 3.68
CA GLN A 21 8.10 -3.47 4.25
C GLN A 21 7.47 -3.65 5.63
N ASP A 22 7.54 -2.63 6.48
CA ASP A 22 6.89 -2.66 7.80
C ASP A 22 5.38 -2.87 7.69
N TYR A 23 4.70 -2.12 6.81
CA TYR A 23 3.26 -2.29 6.57
C TYR A 23 2.88 -3.69 6.10
N ARG A 24 3.76 -4.36 5.33
CA ARG A 24 3.55 -5.76 4.96
C ARG A 24 3.76 -6.71 6.13
N ASN A 25 4.81 -6.48 6.92
CA ASN A 25 5.09 -7.29 8.10
C ASN A 25 4.00 -7.15 9.17
N GLU A 26 3.46 -5.95 9.34
CA GLU A 26 2.34 -5.64 10.23
C GLU A 26 0.99 -6.09 9.66
N GLY A 27 0.92 -6.51 8.39
CA GLY A 27 -0.33 -6.91 7.73
C GLY A 27 -1.29 -5.74 7.45
N LYS A 28 -0.81 -4.49 7.51
CA LYS A 28 -1.59 -3.27 7.21
C LYS A 28 -1.94 -3.12 5.74
N ILE A 29 -1.11 -3.68 4.86
CA ILE A 29 -1.25 -3.53 3.41
C ILE A 29 -1.39 -4.89 2.72
N SER A 30 -2.49 -5.06 1.98
CA SER A 30 -2.74 -6.25 1.18
C SER A 30 -1.81 -6.30 -0.02
N TYR A 31 -1.09 -7.40 -0.18
CA TYR A 31 -0.19 -7.62 -1.31
C TYR A 31 -0.44 -8.98 -1.96
N CYS A 32 -0.07 -9.08 -3.23
CA CYS A 32 -0.16 -10.28 -4.04
C CYS A 32 1.23 -10.61 -4.60
N GLN A 33 1.66 -11.85 -4.45
CA GLN A 33 2.93 -12.30 -4.99
C GLN A 33 2.71 -13.01 -6.32
N LEU A 34 3.29 -12.46 -7.40
CA LEU A 34 3.21 -13.04 -8.73
C LEU A 34 4.64 -13.22 -9.28
N GLY A 35 5.07 -14.48 -9.42
CA GLY A 35 6.38 -14.81 -10.00
C GLY A 35 7.57 -14.17 -9.27
N GLY A 36 7.51 -14.09 -7.93
CA GLY A 36 8.56 -13.47 -7.11
C GLY A 36 8.47 -11.95 -7.01
N LYS A 37 7.55 -11.29 -7.73
CA LYS A 37 7.28 -9.86 -7.59
C LYS A 37 6.12 -9.62 -6.63
N ILE A 38 6.24 -8.57 -5.83
CA ILE A 38 5.17 -8.09 -4.95
C ILE A 38 4.37 -7.05 -5.73
N LEU A 39 3.07 -7.27 -5.82
CA LEU A 39 2.10 -6.41 -6.47
C LEU A 39 1.01 -6.03 -5.49
N TYR A 40 0.49 -4.82 -5.60
CA TYR A 40 -0.59 -4.32 -4.75
C TYR A 40 -1.78 -4.01 -5.64
N ARG A 41 -2.99 -4.41 -5.25
CA ARG A 41 -4.18 -3.97 -5.98
C ARG A 41 -4.41 -2.51 -5.66
N GLU A 42 -4.55 -1.68 -6.69
CA GLU A 42 -4.82 -0.25 -6.50
C GLU A 42 -6.09 -0.03 -5.66
N SER A 43 -7.14 -0.83 -5.90
CA SER A 43 -8.38 -0.75 -5.13
C SER A 43 -8.22 -1.10 -3.65
N ASP A 44 -7.32 -2.01 -3.29
CA ASP A 44 -7.06 -2.31 -1.87
C ASP A 44 -6.27 -1.18 -1.20
N ILE A 45 -5.31 -0.58 -1.91
CA ILE A 45 -4.56 0.57 -1.41
C ILE A 45 -5.49 1.77 -1.17
N GLU A 46 -6.40 2.02 -2.12
CA GLU A 46 -7.36 3.12 -2.03
C GLU A 46 -8.36 2.90 -0.88
N LYS A 47 -8.91 1.68 -0.76
CA LYS A 47 -9.74 1.32 0.40
C LYS A 47 -9.01 1.45 1.73
N MET A 48 -7.75 1.00 1.80
CA MET A 48 -6.95 1.12 3.02
C MET A 48 -6.75 2.59 3.38
N LEU A 49 -6.50 3.45 2.38
CA LEU A 49 -6.37 4.89 2.58
C LEU A 49 -7.68 5.51 3.07
N GLU A 50 -8.82 5.17 2.47
CA GLU A 50 -10.14 5.63 2.91
C GLU A 50 -10.47 5.18 4.33
N ASP A 51 -10.23 3.91 4.65
CA ASP A 51 -10.53 3.32 5.96
C ASP A 51 -9.64 3.92 7.08
N ASN A 52 -8.40 4.30 6.75
CA ASN A 52 -7.45 4.93 7.66
C ASN A 52 -7.40 6.46 7.51
N TYR A 53 -8.32 7.07 6.74
CA TYR A 53 -8.38 8.51 6.60
C TYR A 53 -9.03 9.11 7.83
N PHE A 54 -8.21 9.62 8.75
CA PHE A 54 -8.71 10.43 9.86
C PHE A 54 -8.83 11.88 9.39
N PRO A 55 -10.04 12.48 9.40
CA PRO A 55 -10.16 13.91 9.12
C PRO A 55 -9.28 14.66 10.11
N ALA A 56 -8.51 15.63 9.61
CA ALA A 56 -7.78 16.54 10.47
C ALA A 56 -8.81 17.16 11.42
N ILE A 57 -8.62 16.93 12.72
CA ILE A 57 -9.52 17.44 13.75
C ILE A 57 -9.41 18.97 13.67
N GLU A 58 -10.50 19.63 13.25
CA GLU A 58 -10.65 21.09 13.30
C GLU A 58 -10.69 21.61 14.75
#